data_AF-A0A0B0EL19-F1
#
_entry.id   AF-A0A0B0EL19-F1
#
_cell.length_a   1.000
_cell.length_b   1.000
_cell.length_c   1.000
_cell.angle_alpha   90.00
_cell.angle_beta   90.00
_cell.angle_gamma   90.00
#
_symmetry.space_group_name_H-M   'P 1'
#
loop_
_entity.id
_entity.type
_entity.pdbx_description
1 polymer ?
#
loop_
_entity_poly.entity_id
_entity_poly.type
_entity_poly.pdbx_seq_one_letter_code
_entity_poly.pdbx_strand_id
1 'polypeptide(L)'
;MENQYTLLFNEAIRVERNIASFYTLCATHFKDDQLFWQMLSEEEEHHAKILESGLDLLLEQGLFPGAILDLDIKELKATNDTLEDKIAECKEKMPGKKEAYSYALELEQASLEFFFQQTTSDKSDEKAIKIFDNLVGFDKDHAQRIQDLIDTTKFD
;
A
#
# COMPACT_ATOMS: atom_id res chain seq x y z
N MET A 1 -18.56 -10.24 -18.52
CA MET A 1 -18.07 -11.08 -17.42
C MET A 1 -16.95 -10.29 -16.79
N GLU A 2 -17.10 -9.95 -15.52
CA GLU A 2 -16.04 -9.27 -14.78
C GLU A 2 -14.86 -10.24 -14.68
N ASN A 3 -13.69 -9.79 -15.11
CA ASN A 3 -12.50 -10.62 -15.14
C ASN A 3 -12.00 -10.79 -13.70
N GLN A 4 -11.61 -12.00 -13.29
CA GLN A 4 -11.08 -12.25 -11.94
C GLN A 4 -9.91 -11.32 -11.59
N TYR A 5 -9.14 -10.91 -12.60
CA TYR A 5 -8.06 -9.93 -12.44
C TYR A 5 -8.57 -8.54 -12.09
N THR A 6 -9.67 -8.10 -12.67
CA THR A 6 -10.29 -6.81 -12.33
C THR A 6 -10.66 -6.77 -10.85
N LEU A 7 -11.23 -7.86 -10.32
CA LEU A 7 -11.56 -7.94 -8.90
C LEU A 7 -10.32 -7.91 -8.01
N LEU A 8 -9.27 -8.64 -8.39
CA LEU A 8 -8.00 -8.68 -7.66
C LEU A 8 -7.33 -7.29 -7.62
N PHE A 9 -7.23 -6.62 -8.77
CA PHE A 9 -6.66 -5.27 -8.85
C PHE A 9 -7.51 -4.25 -8.10
N ASN A 10 -8.84 -4.34 -8.14
CA ASN A 10 -9.70 -3.45 -7.38
C ASN A 10 -9.48 -3.56 -5.87
N GLU A 11 -9.31 -4.79 -5.35
CA GLU A 11 -8.97 -4.97 -3.93
C GLU A 11 -7.57 -4.47 -3.60
N ALA A 12 -6.59 -4.68 -4.48
CA ALA A 12 -5.23 -4.17 -4.35
C ALA A 12 -5.20 -2.63 -4.31
N ILE A 13 -5.87 -1.97 -5.27
CA ILE A 13 -6.04 -0.50 -5.30
C ILE A 13 -6.71 0.00 -4.02
N ARG A 14 -7.69 -0.75 -3.50
CA ARG A 14 -8.40 -0.39 -2.27
C ARG A 14 -7.48 -0.49 -1.05
N VAL A 15 -6.54 -1.44 -0.99
CA VAL A 15 -5.52 -1.52 0.07
C VAL A 15 -4.70 -0.23 0.11
N GLU A 16 -4.10 0.16 -1.03
CA GLU A 16 -3.26 1.36 -1.11
C GLU A 16 -4.04 2.64 -0.71
N ARG A 17 -5.28 2.80 -1.19
CA ARG A 17 -6.14 3.95 -0.82
C ARG A 17 -6.53 3.95 0.66
N ASN A 18 -6.69 2.77 1.25
CA ASN A 18 -6.97 2.64 2.68
C ASN A 18 -5.74 3.00 3.52
N ILE A 19 -4.54 2.57 3.11
CA ILE A 19 -3.28 2.96 3.75
C ILE A 19 -3.09 4.48 3.65
N ALA A 20 -3.27 5.07 2.46
CA ALA A 20 -3.26 6.53 2.25
C ALA A 20 -4.24 7.25 3.18
N SER A 21 -5.46 6.71 3.33
CA SER A 21 -6.47 7.27 4.23
C SER A 21 -6.03 7.23 5.70
N PHE A 22 -5.38 6.15 6.13
CA PHE A 22 -4.81 6.05 7.47
C PHE A 22 -3.67 7.06 7.68
N TYR A 23 -2.79 7.24 6.69
CA TYR A 23 -1.72 8.26 6.74
C TYR A 23 -2.25 9.69 6.75
N THR A 24 -3.35 9.97 6.03
CA THR A 24 -4.06 11.25 6.15
C THR A 24 -4.58 11.51 7.57
N LEU A 25 -5.07 10.48 8.28
CA LEU A 25 -5.46 10.60 9.69
C LEU A 25 -4.26 10.89 10.59
N CYS A 26 -3.14 10.18 10.37
CA CYS A 26 -1.88 10.43 11.08
C CYS A 26 -1.40 11.86 10.88
N ALA A 27 -1.38 12.37 9.65
CA ALA A 27 -1.03 13.75 9.32
C ALA A 27 -1.94 14.77 10.01
N THR A 28 -3.23 14.45 10.11
CA THR A 28 -4.21 15.32 10.77
C THR A 28 -3.95 15.40 12.27
N HIS A 29 -3.60 14.27 12.91
CA HIS A 29 -3.47 14.17 14.36
C HIS A 29 -2.07 14.53 14.90
N PHE A 30 -1.01 14.03 14.26
CA PHE A 30 0.38 14.17 14.74
C PHE A 30 1.07 15.36 14.06
N LYS A 31 0.91 16.56 14.63
CA LYS A 31 1.38 17.81 14.03
C LYS A 31 2.89 17.90 13.82
N ASP A 32 3.68 17.32 14.72
CA ASP A 32 5.15 17.35 14.59
C ASP A 32 5.65 16.56 13.38
N ASP A 33 4.89 15.52 13.00
CA ASP A 33 5.25 14.55 11.96
C ASP A 33 4.32 14.69 10.74
N GLN A 34 3.56 15.78 10.67
CA GLN A 34 2.49 15.97 9.69
C GLN A 34 3.00 15.83 8.25
N LEU A 35 4.13 16.48 7.92
CA LEU A 35 4.67 16.46 6.57
C LEU A 35 5.10 15.06 6.14
N PHE A 36 5.64 14.26 7.06
CA PHE A 36 6.01 12.88 6.80
C PHE A 36 4.78 12.04 6.42
N TRP A 37 3.72 12.12 7.22
CA TRP A 37 2.50 11.36 6.97
C TRP A 37 1.74 11.86 5.73
N GLN A 38 1.78 13.17 5.44
CA GLN A 38 1.21 13.70 4.19
C GLN A 38 1.94 13.16 2.98
N MET A 39 3.27 13.14 3.02
CA MET A 39 4.10 12.60 1.95
C MET A 39 3.76 11.13 1.69
N LEU A 40 3.79 10.26 2.72
CA LEU A 40 3.42 8.84 2.53
C LEU A 40 1.99 8.69 2.00
N SER A 41 1.03 9.48 2.49
CA SER A 41 -0.33 9.43 1.96
C SER A 41 -0.43 9.80 0.47
N GLU A 42 0.38 10.74 -0.01
CA GLU A 42 0.41 11.14 -1.41
C GLU A 42 1.06 10.07 -2.30
N GLU A 43 2.11 9.42 -1.79
CA GLU A 43 2.80 8.31 -2.45
C GLU A 43 1.87 7.10 -2.62
N GLU A 44 1.10 6.74 -1.59
CA GLU A 44 0.15 5.62 -1.66
C GLU A 44 -1.04 5.88 -2.60
N GLU A 45 -1.54 7.12 -2.64
CA GLU A 45 -2.54 7.52 -3.63
C GLU A 45 -1.97 7.49 -5.06
N HIS A 46 -0.67 7.73 -5.22
CA HIS A 46 0.02 7.60 -6.49
C HIS A 46 0.15 6.13 -6.91
N HIS A 47 0.49 5.20 -6.00
CA HIS A 47 0.48 3.76 -6.26
C HIS A 47 -0.89 3.28 -6.76
N ALA A 48 -1.96 3.67 -6.05
CA ALA A 48 -3.33 3.35 -6.43
C ALA A 48 -3.68 3.81 -7.85
N LYS A 49 -3.30 5.03 -8.24
CA LYS A 49 -3.54 5.59 -9.59
C LYS A 49 -2.76 4.86 -10.67
N ILE A 50 -1.52 4.45 -10.37
CA ILE A 50 -0.74 3.69 -11.32
C ILE A 50 -1.36 2.31 -11.54
N LEU A 51 -1.80 1.64 -10.48
CA LEU A 51 -2.47 0.34 -10.60
C LEU A 51 -3.76 0.45 -11.41
N GLU A 52 -4.55 1.51 -11.19
CA GLU A 52 -5.76 1.81 -11.95
C GLU A 52 -5.44 2.01 -13.45
N SER A 53 -4.43 2.82 -13.76
CA SER A 53 -4.01 3.09 -15.16
C SER A 53 -3.33 1.89 -15.82
N GLY A 54 -2.57 1.11 -15.04
CA GLY A 54 -1.85 -0.08 -15.48
C GLY A 54 -2.79 -1.24 -15.75
N LEU A 55 -3.84 -1.42 -14.93
CA LEU A 55 -4.87 -2.44 -15.15
C LEU A 55 -5.52 -2.29 -16.53
N ASP A 56 -5.89 -1.06 -16.90
CA ASP A 56 -6.50 -0.78 -18.20
C ASP A 56 -5.58 -1.20 -19.35
N LEU A 57 -4.29 -0.83 -19.27
CA LEU A 57 -3.29 -1.19 -20.28
C LEU A 57 -3.06 -2.72 -20.37
N LEU A 58 -3.00 -3.40 -19.22
CA LEU A 58 -2.75 -4.85 -19.16
C LEU A 58 -3.95 -5.66 -19.64
N LEU A 59 -5.18 -5.20 -19.32
CA LEU A 59 -6.43 -5.75 -19.85
C LEU A 59 -6.49 -5.60 -21.37
N GLU A 60 -6.18 -4.42 -21.90
CA GLU A 60 -6.19 -4.15 -23.35
C GLU A 60 -5.19 -5.02 -24.12
N GLN A 61 -4.01 -5.29 -23.53
CA GLN A 61 -2.96 -6.06 -24.18
C GLN A 61 -2.97 -7.56 -23.85
N GLY A 62 -3.81 -8.01 -22.91
CA GLY A 62 -3.84 -9.40 -22.44
C GLY A 62 -2.54 -9.85 -21.77
N LEU A 63 -1.78 -8.91 -21.20
CA LEU A 63 -0.46 -9.13 -20.63
C LEU A 63 -0.54 -9.14 -19.09
N PHE A 64 -1.13 -10.17 -18.49
CA PHE A 64 -1.08 -10.32 -17.04
C PHE A 64 0.21 -11.06 -16.62
N PRO A 65 1.05 -10.47 -15.73
CA PRO A 65 2.18 -11.18 -15.19
C PRO A 65 1.71 -12.40 -14.38
N GLY A 66 2.33 -13.57 -14.59
CA GLY A 66 2.11 -14.76 -13.76
C GLY A 66 2.39 -14.52 -12.27
N ALA A 67 3.23 -13.55 -11.94
CA ALA A 67 3.54 -13.18 -10.57
C ALA A 67 2.39 -12.42 -9.86
N ILE A 68 1.53 -11.72 -10.61
CA ILE A 68 0.34 -11.03 -10.05
C ILE A 68 -0.78 -12.04 -9.77
N LEU A 69 -0.75 -13.21 -10.43
CA LEU A 69 -1.66 -14.30 -10.19
C LEU A 69 -1.49 -14.97 -8.83
N ASP A 70 -0.38 -14.74 -8.13
CA ASP A 70 -0.12 -15.31 -6.81
C ASP A 70 -0.72 -14.48 -5.66
N LEU A 71 -1.27 -13.29 -5.93
CA LEU A 71 -2.04 -12.53 -4.95
C LEU A 71 -3.37 -13.26 -4.63
N ASP A 72 -3.60 -13.57 -3.36
CA ASP A 72 -4.89 -14.13 -2.93
C ASP A 72 -5.90 -13.00 -2.68
N ILE A 73 -6.93 -12.96 -3.52
CA ILE A 73 -8.06 -12.02 -3.37
C ILE A 73 -8.71 -12.11 -1.98
N LYS A 74 -8.71 -13.26 -1.32
CA LYS A 74 -9.24 -13.41 0.04
C LYS A 74 -8.37 -12.70 1.06
N GLU A 75 -7.05 -12.77 0.91
CA GLU A 75 -6.11 -12.05 1.77
C GLU A 75 -6.26 -10.54 1.57
N LEU A 76 -6.30 -10.06 0.33
CA LEU A 76 -6.53 -8.64 0.03
C LEU A 76 -7.84 -8.12 0.63
N LYS A 77 -8.93 -8.89 0.54
CA LYS A 77 -10.21 -8.55 1.17
C LYS A 77 -10.11 -8.48 2.69
N ALA A 78 -9.48 -9.47 3.32
CA ALA A 78 -9.31 -9.48 4.77
C ALA A 78 -8.45 -8.30 5.25
N THR A 79 -7.42 -7.95 4.50
CA THR A 79 -6.59 -6.75 4.74
C THR A 79 -7.42 -5.48 4.63
N ASN A 80 -8.22 -5.32 3.57
CA ASN A 80 -9.12 -4.18 3.41
C ASN A 80 -10.14 -4.05 4.55
N ASP A 81 -10.79 -5.15 4.94
CA ASP A 81 -11.78 -5.14 6.01
C ASP A 81 -11.12 -4.73 7.35
N THR A 82 -9.92 -5.27 7.64
CA THR A 82 -9.16 -4.92 8.85
C THR A 82 -8.73 -3.44 8.85
N LEU A 83 -8.26 -2.94 7.70
CA LEU A 83 -7.88 -1.54 7.52
C LEU A 83 -9.06 -0.59 7.74
N GLU A 84 -10.21 -0.91 7.15
CA GLU A 84 -11.41 -0.08 7.26
C GLU A 84 -11.94 -0.01 8.70
N ASP A 85 -11.96 -1.13 9.40
CA ASP A 85 -12.31 -1.19 10.82
C ASP A 85 -11.35 -0.32 11.64
N LYS A 86 -10.03 -0.45 11.42
CA LYS A 86 -9.05 0.35 12.16
C LYS A 86 -9.13 1.84 11.82
N ILE A 87 -9.37 2.20 10.57
CA ILE A 87 -9.58 3.59 10.13
C ILE A 87 -10.83 4.16 10.82
N ALA A 88 -11.91 3.38 10.93
CA ALA A 88 -13.12 3.81 11.64
C ALA A 88 -12.83 4.06 13.12
N GLU A 89 -12.14 3.14 13.81
CA GLU A 89 -11.69 3.33 15.19
C GLU A 89 -10.84 4.60 15.36
N CYS A 90 -9.87 4.81 14.47
CA CYS A 90 -8.97 5.96 14.52
C CYS A 90 -9.69 7.30 14.27
N LYS A 91 -10.76 7.30 13.46
CA LYS A 91 -11.62 8.48 13.24
C LYS A 91 -12.39 8.85 14.50
N GLU A 92 -12.83 7.87 15.29
CA GLU A 92 -13.49 8.12 16.57
C GLU A 92 -12.48 8.58 17.63
N LYS A 93 -11.34 7.90 17.70
CA LYS A 93 -10.27 8.21 18.64
C LYS A 93 -8.93 7.71 18.12
N MET A 94 -8.09 8.63 17.68
CA MET A 94 -6.73 8.31 17.27
C MET A 94 -5.94 7.75 18.47
N PRO A 95 -5.23 6.61 18.29
CA PRO A 95 -4.32 6.12 19.32
C PRO A 95 -3.09 7.02 19.47
N GLY A 96 -2.29 6.77 20.51
CA GLY A 96 -1.04 7.52 20.73
C GLY A 96 0.00 7.23 19.62
N LYS A 97 0.98 8.13 19.45
CA LYS A 97 2.02 8.04 18.39
C LYS A 97 2.63 6.64 18.28
N LYS A 98 3.03 6.03 19.41
CA LYS A 98 3.67 4.71 19.42
C LYS A 98 2.81 3.63 18.78
N GLU A 99 1.54 3.57 19.16
CA GLU A 99 0.61 2.57 18.64
C GLU A 99 0.28 2.86 17.17
N ALA A 100 0.01 4.12 16.82
CA ALA A 100 -0.26 4.49 15.44
C ALA A 100 0.92 4.17 14.50
N TYR A 101 2.17 4.42 14.94
CA TYR A 101 3.35 4.24 14.09
C TYR A 101 3.72 2.76 13.99
N SER A 102 3.54 2.01 15.08
CA SER A 102 3.69 0.54 15.04
C SER A 102 2.69 -0.07 14.06
N TYR A 103 1.43 0.39 14.10
CA TYR A 103 0.43 -0.05 13.15
C TYR A 103 0.76 0.35 11.71
N ALA A 104 1.24 1.57 11.47
CA ALA A 104 1.73 2.00 10.17
C ALA A 104 2.82 1.04 9.62
N LEU A 105 3.78 0.66 10.46
CA LEU A 105 4.82 -0.28 10.07
C LEU A 105 4.29 -1.69 9.77
N GLU A 106 3.26 -2.14 10.50
CA GLU A 106 2.57 -3.41 10.21
C GLU A 106 1.81 -3.34 8.88
N LEU A 107 1.21 -2.19 8.54
CA LEU A 107 0.52 -1.99 7.26
C LEU A 107 1.47 -2.12 6.08
N GLU A 108 2.69 -1.62 6.21
CA GLU A 108 3.69 -1.74 5.14
C GLU A 108 4.09 -3.19 4.84
N GLN A 109 3.88 -4.12 5.77
CA GLN A 109 4.11 -5.54 5.50
C GLN A 109 2.96 -6.18 4.70
N ALA A 110 1.81 -5.50 4.65
CA ALA A 110 0.63 -5.89 3.89
C ALA A 110 0.40 -5.01 2.64
N SER A 111 1.24 -4.01 2.40
CA SER A 111 1.17 -3.14 1.22
C SER A 111 1.65 -3.89 -0.03
N LEU A 112 1.23 -3.40 -1.19
CA LEU A 112 1.70 -3.95 -2.44
C LEU A 112 3.19 -3.72 -2.63
N GLU A 113 3.74 -2.62 -2.09
CA GLU A 113 5.18 -2.35 -2.11
C GLU A 113 5.96 -3.56 -1.58
N PHE A 114 5.59 -4.09 -0.40
CA PHE A 114 6.27 -5.25 0.18
C PHE A 114 6.12 -6.51 -0.68
N PHE A 115 4.91 -6.78 -1.19
CA PHE A 115 4.69 -7.94 -2.06
C PHE A 115 5.56 -7.88 -3.33
N PHE A 116 5.66 -6.71 -3.96
CA PHE A 116 6.45 -6.52 -5.16
C PHE A 116 7.95 -6.53 -4.88
N GLN A 117 8.42 -5.92 -3.80
CA GLN A 117 9.83 -6.01 -3.39
C GLN A 117 10.28 -7.46 -3.19
N GLN A 118 9.45 -8.30 -2.59
CA GLN A 118 9.74 -9.73 -2.42
C GLN A 118 9.72 -10.48 -3.75
N THR A 119 8.76 -10.18 -4.62
CA THR A 119 8.57 -10.88 -5.90
C THR A 119 9.64 -10.53 -6.94
N THR A 120 10.11 -9.27 -6.97
CA THR A 120 11.20 -8.83 -7.86
C THR A 120 12.56 -9.44 -7.50
N SER A 121 12.75 -9.85 -6.25
CA SER A 121 13.93 -10.59 -5.79
C SER A 121 13.99 -12.01 -6.40
N ASP A 122 12.83 -12.63 -6.61
CA ASP A 122 12.67 -14.02 -7.04
C ASP A 122 12.32 -14.16 -8.55
N LYS A 123 13.29 -13.81 -9.42
CA LYS A 123 13.49 -14.18 -10.86
C LYS A 123 12.39 -14.84 -11.75
N SER A 124 11.09 -14.56 -11.64
CA SER A 124 10.09 -15.06 -12.61
C SER A 124 9.43 -13.94 -13.42
N ASP A 125 9.73 -13.90 -14.72
CA ASP A 125 9.24 -12.97 -15.76
C ASP A 125 9.76 -11.52 -15.72
N GLU A 126 11.05 -11.37 -16.07
CA GLU A 126 11.74 -10.08 -16.23
C GLU A 126 10.95 -9.01 -17.02
N LYS A 127 10.15 -9.37 -18.03
CA LYS A 127 9.50 -8.37 -18.88
C LYS A 127 8.24 -7.77 -18.24
N ALA A 128 7.42 -8.61 -17.64
CA ALA A 128 6.19 -8.18 -16.98
C ALA A 128 6.51 -7.48 -15.66
N ILE A 129 7.49 -7.99 -14.92
CA ILE A 129 8.09 -7.33 -13.76
C ILE A 129 8.72 -5.98 -14.14
N LYS A 130 9.54 -5.88 -15.20
CA LYS A 130 10.11 -4.59 -15.61
C LYS A 130 9.05 -3.59 -16.06
N ILE A 131 7.95 -4.03 -16.68
CA ILE A 131 6.84 -3.14 -17.04
C ILE A 131 6.16 -2.65 -15.76
N PHE A 132 5.96 -3.52 -14.77
CA PHE A 132 5.42 -3.14 -13.47
C PHE A 132 6.36 -2.23 -12.67
N ASP A 133 7.65 -2.55 -12.54
CA ASP A 133 8.64 -1.70 -11.87
C ASP A 133 8.71 -0.30 -12.50
N ASN A 134 8.67 -0.23 -13.84
CA ASN A 134 8.68 1.04 -14.56
C ASN A 134 7.34 1.78 -14.51
N LEU A 135 6.23 1.05 -14.38
CA LEU A 135 4.90 1.65 -14.24
C LEU A 135 4.76 2.20 -12.83
N VAL A 136 4.93 1.35 -11.81
CA VAL A 136 4.58 1.63 -10.42
C VAL A 136 5.57 2.55 -9.75
N GLY A 137 6.86 2.48 -10.10
CA GLY A 137 7.85 3.43 -9.60
C GLY A 137 7.73 3.66 -8.09
N PHE A 138 7.46 2.58 -7.33
CA PHE A 138 7.16 2.64 -5.91
C PHE A 138 8.19 3.52 -5.20
N ASP A 139 7.71 4.50 -4.44
CA ASP A 139 8.59 5.28 -3.58
C ASP A 139 9.18 4.34 -2.54
N LYS A 140 10.50 4.18 -2.58
CA LYS A 140 11.13 3.04 -1.91
C LYS A 140 11.17 3.21 -0.41
N ASP A 141 10.90 2.11 0.25
CA ASP A 141 11.22 1.80 1.64
C ASP A 141 10.33 2.55 2.64
N HIS A 142 9.01 2.60 2.41
CA HIS A 142 8.04 3.16 3.37
C HIS A 142 8.22 2.54 4.77
N ALA A 143 8.33 1.22 4.85
CA ALA A 143 8.60 0.51 6.09
C ALA A 143 9.88 1.02 6.80
N GLN A 144 10.97 1.22 6.05
CA GLN A 144 12.23 1.73 6.62
C GLN A 144 12.08 3.18 7.09
N ARG A 145 11.41 4.03 6.30
CA ARG A 145 11.17 5.44 6.64
C ARG A 145 10.32 5.57 7.91
N ILE A 146 9.32 4.71 8.07
CA ILE A 146 8.48 4.63 9.29
C ILE A 146 9.32 4.12 10.47
N GLN A 147 10.16 3.11 10.26
CA GLN A 147 11.08 2.62 11.30
C GLN A 147 12.06 3.72 11.75
N ASP A 148 12.64 4.47 10.82
CA ASP A 148 13.53 5.59 11.12
C ASP A 148 12.79 6.71 11.91
N LEU A 149 11.53 6.98 11.54
CA LEU A 149 10.68 7.90 12.30
C LEU A 149 10.44 7.38 13.73
N ILE A 150 10.14 6.10 13.90
CA ILE A 150 9.96 5.47 15.22
C ILE A 150 11.23 5.59 16.07
N ASP A 151 12.40 5.31 15.49
CA ASP A 151 13.68 5.32 16.19
C ASP A 151 14.11 6.73 16.64
N THR A 152 13.68 7.75 15.89
CA THR A 152 13.98 9.16 16.18
C THR A 152 12.90 9.84 17.03
N THR A 153 11.68 9.28 17.07
CA THR A 153 10.57 9.78 17.86
C THR A 153 10.75 9.44 19.34
N LYS A 154 10.62 10.44 20.20
CA LYS A 154 10.48 10.21 21.65
C LYS A 154 9.03 9.96 21.96
N PHE A 155 8.70 8.72 22.30
CA PHE A 155 7.39 8.36 22.83
C PHE A 155 7.40 8.64 24.34
N ASP A 156 6.68 9.67 24.76
CA ASP A 156 6.44 9.98 26.18
C ASP A 156 5.55 8.93 26.85
#